data_AF-A0A659UJ65-F1
#
_entry.id   AF-A0A659UJ65-F1
#
_cell.length_a   1.000
_cell.length_b   1.000
_cell.length_c   1.000
_cell.angle_alpha   90.00
_cell.angle_beta   90.00
_cell.angle_gamma   90.00
#
_symmetry.space_group_name_H-M   'P 1'
#
loop_
_entity.id
_entity.type
_entity.pdbx_description
1 polymer ?
#
loop_
_entity_poly.entity_id
_entity_poly.type
_entity_poly.pdbx_seq_one_letter_code
_entity_poly.pdbx_strand_id
1 'polypeptide(L)'
;NGLDLPEEPAARRIEPDPECMTNPIRELHLAEAGMAAIIWATGFAADYSWLKVDAFDEKGRPRHHRGVSTEPGIYFLGLPWQSRRGSSFIWGVWHDAKHVA
;
A
#
# COMPACT_ATOMS: atom_id res chain seq x y z
N ASN A 1 27.15 -4.51 -4.97
CA ASN A 1 27.74 -3.44 -4.14
C ASN A 1 29.08 -3.82 -3.50
N GLY A 2 29.54 -5.09 -3.52
CA GLY A 2 30.94 -5.43 -3.21
C GLY A 2 31.45 -5.03 -1.82
N LEU A 3 30.54 -4.78 -0.88
CA LEU A 3 30.88 -4.38 0.48
C LEU A 3 31.15 -5.64 1.31
N ASP A 4 32.32 -5.69 1.94
CA ASP A 4 32.69 -6.71 2.91
C ASP A 4 32.09 -6.34 4.26
N LEU A 5 30.86 -6.81 4.50
CA LEU A 5 30.13 -6.56 5.74
C LEU A 5 30.39 -7.71 6.73
N PRO A 6 30.57 -7.41 8.03
CA PRO A 6 30.74 -8.45 9.03
C PRO A 6 29.50 -9.36 9.09
N GLU A 7 29.71 -10.65 9.37
CA GLU A 7 28.60 -11.57 9.59
C GLU A 7 27.83 -11.19 10.86
N GLU A 8 26.51 -11.11 10.75
CA GLU A 8 25.61 -10.84 11.88
C GLU A 8 24.64 -12.03 12.06
N PRO A 9 25.11 -13.19 12.55
CA PRO A 9 24.27 -14.38 12.72
C PRO A 9 23.11 -14.15 13.69
N ALA A 10 23.26 -13.17 14.60
CA ALA A 10 22.21 -12.77 15.53
C ALA A 10 21.01 -12.09 14.84
N ALA A 11 21.18 -11.46 13.67
CA ALA A 11 20.07 -10.83 12.94
C ALA A 11 19.01 -11.84 12.44
N ARG A 12 19.34 -13.13 12.44
CA ARG A 12 18.41 -14.22 12.12
C ARG A 12 17.67 -14.77 13.34
N ARG A 13 17.98 -14.30 14.54
CA ARG A 13 17.27 -14.67 15.76
C ARG A 13 15.94 -13.92 15.76
N ILE A 14 14.85 -14.67 15.75
CA ILE A 14 13.51 -14.13 15.94
C ILE A 14 13.23 -14.22 17.43
N GLU A 15 13.17 -13.07 18.09
CA GLU A 15 12.79 -12.97 19.50
C GLU A 15 11.30 -13.28 19.68
N PRO A 16 10.84 -13.62 20.89
CA PRO A 16 9.42 -13.83 21.17
C PRO A 16 8.58 -12.62 20.78
N ASP A 17 7.32 -12.87 20.41
CA ASP A 17 6.38 -11.81 20.12
C ASP A 17 6.21 -10.87 21.34
N PRO A 18 6.17 -9.54 21.13
CA PRO A 18 5.99 -8.60 22.22
C PRO A 18 4.62 -8.76 22.88
N GLU A 19 4.49 -8.27 24.12
CA GLU A 19 3.24 -8.38 24.90
C GLU A 19 2.03 -7.81 24.17
N CYS A 20 2.18 -6.71 23.43
CA CYS A 20 1.08 -6.11 22.67
C CYS A 20 0.53 -7.01 21.55
N MET A 21 1.32 -7.99 21.07
CA MET A 21 0.90 -8.98 20.09
C MET A 21 0.25 -10.20 20.75
N THR A 22 0.77 -10.64 21.89
CA THR A 22 0.29 -11.85 22.59
C THR A 22 -0.88 -11.57 23.52
N ASN A 23 -0.98 -10.36 24.07
CA ASN A 23 -2.03 -9.88 24.97
C ASN A 23 -2.50 -8.46 24.56
N PRO A 24 -3.25 -8.33 23.45
CA PRO A 24 -3.64 -7.02 22.95
C PRO A 24 -4.70 -6.36 23.84
N ILE A 25 -4.58 -5.03 24.00
CA ILE A 25 -5.64 -4.20 24.59
C ILE A 25 -6.83 -4.21 23.62
N ARG A 26 -7.97 -4.74 24.07
CA ARG A 26 -9.20 -4.84 23.25
C ARG A 26 -10.17 -3.67 23.50
N GLU A 27 -10.05 -3.04 24.65
CA GLU A 27 -10.91 -1.95 25.11
C GLU A 27 -10.06 -0.94 25.87
N LEU A 28 -10.34 0.35 25.71
CA LEU A 28 -9.58 1.42 26.35
C LEU A 28 -10.50 2.58 26.71
N HIS A 29 -10.52 2.95 27.99
CA HIS A 29 -11.18 4.18 28.42
C HIS A 29 -10.21 5.36 28.27
N LEU A 30 -10.40 6.17 27.22
CA LEU A 30 -9.42 7.17 26.78
C LEU A 30 -9.08 8.20 27.86
N ALA A 31 -10.08 8.67 28.62
CA ALA A 31 -9.88 9.67 29.65
C ALA A 31 -9.06 9.11 30.84
N GLU A 32 -9.33 7.88 31.26
CA GLU A 32 -8.58 7.19 32.32
C GLU A 32 -7.15 6.88 31.87
N ALA A 33 -6.97 6.57 30.59
CA ALA A 33 -5.65 6.36 29.98
C ALA A 33 -4.86 7.67 29.73
N GLY A 34 -5.44 8.84 30.04
CA GLY A 34 -4.80 10.14 29.82
C GLY A 34 -4.63 10.52 28.33
N MET A 35 -5.43 9.95 27.43
CA MET A 35 -5.36 10.22 26.00
C MET A 35 -6.27 11.40 25.62
N ALA A 36 -5.68 12.44 25.01
CA ALA A 36 -6.40 13.66 24.63
C ALA A 36 -6.90 13.68 23.18
N ALA A 37 -6.33 12.85 22.30
CA ALA A 37 -6.63 12.87 20.87
C ALA A 37 -6.45 11.47 20.24
N ILE A 38 -7.17 11.24 19.15
CA ILE A 38 -7.01 10.08 18.26
C ILE A 38 -6.53 10.60 16.91
N ILE A 39 -5.45 10.01 16.39
CA ILE A 39 -4.92 10.32 15.06
C ILE A 39 -5.15 9.12 14.15
N TRP A 40 -5.94 9.31 13.10
CA TRP A 40 -6.19 8.28 12.09
C TRP A 40 -5.10 8.30 11.02
N ALA A 41 -4.03 7.53 11.26
CA ALA A 41 -2.92 7.35 10.32
C ALA A 41 -3.13 6.13 9.39
N THR A 42 -4.37 5.86 8.98
CA THR A 42 -4.77 4.64 8.25
C THR A 42 -4.70 4.78 6.71
N GLY A 43 -4.12 5.87 6.21
CA GLY A 43 -3.96 6.13 4.78
C GLY A 43 -5.19 6.74 4.10
N PHE A 44 -5.32 6.52 2.79
CA PHE A 44 -6.38 7.07 1.94
C PHE A 44 -6.90 5.99 0.97
N ALA A 45 -8.06 6.25 0.37
CA ALA A 45 -8.63 5.43 -0.71
C ALA A 45 -8.75 6.26 -1.99
N ALA A 46 -8.68 5.58 -3.15
CA ALA A 46 -8.96 6.20 -4.43
C ALA A 46 -10.47 6.25 -4.66
N ASP A 47 -10.99 7.40 -5.07
CA ASP A 47 -12.39 7.58 -5.45
C ASP A 47 -12.50 7.83 -6.96
N TYR A 48 -13.09 6.88 -7.68
CA TYR A 48 -13.34 6.94 -9.11
C TYR A 48 -14.81 7.23 -9.45
N SER A 49 -15.63 7.62 -8.47
CA SER A 49 -17.07 7.86 -8.65
C SER A 49 -17.41 8.90 -9.73
N TRP A 50 -16.47 9.79 -10.05
CA TRP A 50 -16.60 10.78 -11.11
C TRP A 50 -16.48 10.18 -12.52
N LEU A 51 -15.79 9.04 -12.70
CA LEU A 51 -15.57 8.41 -14.00
C LEU A 51 -16.67 7.39 -14.29
N LYS A 52 -17.54 7.68 -15.26
CA LYS A 52 -18.71 6.86 -15.59
C LYS A 52 -18.39 5.84 -16.71
N VAL A 53 -17.70 4.77 -16.35
CA VAL A 53 -17.28 3.69 -17.27
C VAL A 53 -17.41 2.32 -16.60
N ASP A 54 -17.54 1.24 -17.38
CA ASP A 54 -17.54 -0.14 -16.86
C ASP A 54 -16.10 -0.69 -16.70
N ALA A 55 -15.28 0.02 -15.91
CA ALA A 55 -13.87 -0.30 -15.70
C ALA A 55 -13.55 -0.73 -14.27
N PHE A 56 -14.54 -0.92 -13.38
CA PHE A 56 -14.31 -1.11 -11.94
C PHE A 56 -14.86 -2.43 -11.42
N ASP A 57 -14.21 -3.03 -10.42
CA ASP A 57 -14.76 -4.17 -9.69
C ASP A 57 -15.83 -3.75 -8.68
N GLU A 58 -16.44 -4.71 -7.99
CA GLU A 58 -17.45 -4.49 -6.96
C GLU A 58 -16.98 -3.60 -5.79
N LYS A 59 -15.66 -3.43 -5.64
CA LYS A 59 -15.02 -2.59 -4.62
C LYS A 59 -14.60 -1.22 -5.17
N GLY A 60 -15.00 -0.88 -6.40
CA GLY A 60 -14.67 0.38 -7.06
C GLY A 60 -13.22 0.46 -7.55
N ARG A 61 -12.49 -0.66 -7.60
CA ARG A 61 -11.08 -0.68 -8.03
C ARG A 61 -11.00 -0.87 -9.54
N PRO A 62 -10.10 -0.17 -10.23
CA PRO A 62 -9.88 -0.36 -11.66
C PRO A 62 -9.55 -1.81 -12.03
N ARG A 63 -10.34 -2.40 -12.92
CA ARG A 63 -9.99 -3.64 -13.63
C ARG A 63 -9.03 -3.28 -14.75
N HIS A 64 -7.78 -3.70 -14.61
CA HIS A 64 -6.75 -3.43 -15.60
C HIS A 64 -5.70 -4.54 -15.63
N HIS A 65 -4.98 -4.64 -16.74
CA HIS A 65 -3.70 -5.33 -16.81
C HIS A 65 -2.58 -4.32 -17.05
N ARG A 66 -1.71 -4.15 -16.05
CA ARG A 66 -0.58 -3.19 -16.10
C ARG A 66 -0.96 -1.75 -16.50
N GLY A 67 -2.16 -1.31 -16.11
CA GLY A 67 -2.69 0.02 -16.42
C GLY A 67 -3.61 0.07 -17.63
N VAL A 68 -3.65 -0.95 -18.49
CA VAL A 68 -4.62 -1.02 -19.60
C VAL A 68 -5.97 -1.52 -19.07
N SER A 69 -7.02 -0.72 -19.19
CA SER A 69 -8.36 -1.06 -18.69
C SER A 69 -9.03 -2.17 -19.51
N THR A 70 -10.09 -2.77 -18.95
CA THR A 70 -11.07 -3.54 -19.73
C THR A 70 -11.86 -2.68 -20.70
N GLU A 71 -12.01 -1.37 -20.42
CA GLU A 71 -12.71 -0.43 -21.29
C GLU A 71 -11.75 0.22 -22.32
N PRO A 72 -12.05 0.17 -23.62
CA PRO A 72 -11.22 0.79 -24.65
C PRO A 72 -11.04 2.29 -24.43
N GLY A 73 -9.79 2.77 -24.55
CA GLY A 73 -9.45 4.18 -24.39
C GLY A 73 -9.29 4.64 -22.94
N ILE A 74 -9.47 3.77 -21.95
CA ILE A 74 -9.22 4.06 -20.54
C ILE A 74 -7.92 3.41 -20.09
N TYR A 75 -7.07 4.20 -19.44
CA TYR A 75 -5.80 3.75 -18.87
C TYR A 75 -5.63 4.29 -17.46
N PHE A 76 -5.04 3.48 -16.60
CA PHE A 76 -4.74 3.81 -15.21
C PHE A 76 -3.23 3.83 -15.00
N LEU A 77 -2.74 4.82 -14.28
CA LEU A 77 -1.32 5.01 -14.04
C LEU A 77 -1.06 5.34 -12.56
N GLY A 78 0.07 4.88 -12.03
CA GLY A 78 0.47 5.16 -10.66
C GLY A 78 -0.18 4.26 -9.61
N LEU A 79 -0.81 3.17 -10.04
CA LEU A 79 -1.38 2.18 -9.13
C LEU A 79 -0.27 1.26 -8.56
N PRO A 80 -0.43 0.76 -7.33
CA PRO A 80 0.49 -0.23 -6.78
C PRO A 80 0.56 -1.46 -7.69
N TRP A 81 1.77 -2.01 -7.84
CA TRP A 81 1.99 -3.30 -8.51
C TRP A 81 1.51 -3.39 -9.97
N GLN A 82 1.57 -2.30 -10.74
CA GLN A 82 1.31 -2.36 -12.18
C GLN A 82 2.41 -3.16 -12.91
N SER A 83 3.60 -2.59 -13.06
CA SER A 83 4.78 -3.33 -13.50
C SER A 83 5.63 -3.83 -12.33
N ARG A 84 5.62 -3.12 -11.19
CA ARG A 84 6.50 -3.40 -10.05
C ARG A 84 6.03 -2.71 -8.78
N ARG A 85 6.66 -3.06 -7.65
CA ARG A 85 6.43 -2.39 -6.35
C ARG A 85 6.58 -0.87 -6.42
N GLY A 86 7.46 -0.39 -7.30
CA GLY A 86 7.73 1.03 -7.53
C GLY A 86 6.65 1.80 -8.31
N SER A 87 5.62 1.14 -8.85
CA SER A 87 4.67 1.76 -9.78
C SER A 87 3.91 2.96 -9.21
N SER A 88 3.61 2.96 -7.92
CA SER A 88 2.93 4.07 -7.25
C SER A 88 3.88 5.17 -6.74
N PHE A 89 5.18 5.07 -7.00
CA PHE A 89 6.17 6.03 -6.56
C PHE A 89 6.63 6.90 -7.73
N ILE A 90 6.85 8.20 -7.47
CA ILE A 90 7.36 9.16 -8.48
C ILE A 90 8.59 8.62 -9.21
N TRP A 91 9.52 7.99 -8.47
CA TRP A 91 10.73 7.42 -9.06
C TRP A 91 10.47 6.20 -9.94
N GLY A 92 9.41 5.44 -9.68
CA GLY A 92 9.14 4.17 -10.35
C GLY A 92 8.09 4.23 -11.46
N VAL A 93 7.15 5.17 -11.41
CA VAL A 93 5.96 5.26 -12.28
C VAL A 93 6.29 5.41 -13.76
N TRP A 94 7.48 5.93 -14.10
CA TRP A 94 7.85 6.17 -15.50
C TRP A 94 7.88 4.92 -16.38
N HIS A 95 8.12 3.73 -15.80
CA HIS A 95 8.02 2.48 -16.57
C HIS A 95 6.59 2.15 -16.95
N ASP A 96 5.64 2.42 -16.07
CA ASP A 96 4.21 2.22 -16.32
C ASP A 96 3.71 3.28 -17.31
N ALA A 97 4.15 4.53 -17.16
CA ALA A 97 3.81 5.61 -18.09
C ALA A 97 4.28 5.29 -19.52
N LYS A 98 5.51 4.79 -19.67
CA LYS A 98 6.03 4.33 -20.96
C LYS A 98 5.25 3.16 -21.55
N HIS A 99 4.63 2.33 -20.72
CA HIS A 99 3.90 1.15 -21.18
C HIS A 99 2.51 1.49 -21.74
N VAL A 100 1.83 2.49 -21.18
CA VAL A 100 0.46 2.88 -21.56
C VAL A 100 0.40 4.04 -22.57
N ALA A 101 1.55 4.63 -22.92
CA ALA A 101 1.69 5.72 -23.87
C ALA A 101 1.86 5.25 -25.32
#